data_AF-W2Z229-F1
#
_entry.id   AF-W2Z229-F1
#
_cell.length_a   1.000
_cell.length_b   1.000
_cell.length_c   1.000
_cell.angle_alpha   90.00
_cell.angle_beta   90.00
_cell.angle_gamma   90.00
#
_symmetry.space_group_name_H-M   'P 1'
#
loop_
_entity.id
_entity.type
_entity.pdbx_description
1 polymer ?
#
loop_
_entity_poly.entity_id
_entity_poly.type
_entity_poly.pdbx_seq_one_letter_code
_entity_poly.pdbx_strand_id
1 'polypeptide(L)'
;MLSVGAKRSRIYDYLLEHDQNVIQVDVDNLVRDHSGSLSTQDDNEATAREIAALAAANPENVSTVSETDAGETGVISLATAHMRRMYGWFSEVLLVDCSHKINR
;
A
#
# COMPACT_ATOMS: atom_id res chain seq x y z
N MET A 1 5.63 11.57 18.97
CA MET A 1 5.68 10.09 18.94
C MET A 1 4.93 9.57 20.16
N LEU A 2 3.75 8.98 19.99
CA LEU A 2 3.13 8.22 21.08
C LEU A 2 4.00 6.99 21.32
N SER A 3 4.50 6.85 22.55
CA SER A 3 5.21 5.66 23.01
C SER A 3 4.46 4.40 22.56
N VAL A 4 5.15 3.43 21.96
CA VAL A 4 4.58 2.16 21.49
C VAL A 4 3.77 1.47 22.60
N GLY A 5 4.14 1.67 23.88
CA GLY A 5 3.37 1.17 25.03
C GLY A 5 1.96 1.76 25.15
N ALA A 6 1.75 3.02 24.73
CA ALA A 6 0.44 3.68 24.80
C ALA A 6 -0.53 3.23 23.69
N LYS A 7 -0.02 2.72 22.56
CA LYS A 7 -0.86 2.09 21.52
C LYS A 7 -1.27 0.67 21.91
N ARG A 8 -0.37 -0.10 22.52
CA ARG A 8 -0.63 -1.48 22.97
C ARG A 8 -1.65 -1.55 24.10
N SER A 9 -1.60 -0.59 25.05
CA SER A 9 -2.61 -0.51 26.11
C SER A 9 -4.02 -0.30 25.55
N ARG A 10 -4.19 0.57 24.53
CA ARG A 10 -5.51 0.84 23.93
C ARG A 10 -6.17 -0.38 23.26
N ILE A 11 -5.39 -1.25 22.63
CA ILE A 11 -5.95 -2.47 22.00
C ILE A 11 -6.41 -3.45 23.08
N TYR A 12 -5.61 -3.60 24.14
CA TYR A 12 -5.96 -4.45 25.27
C TYR A 12 -7.20 -3.92 26.01
N ASP A 13 -7.24 -2.62 26.30
CA ASP A 13 -8.38 -1.96 26.95
C ASP A 13 -9.67 -2.12 26.13
N TYR A 14 -9.60 -1.93 24.80
CA TYR A 14 -10.74 -2.15 23.90
C TYR A 14 -11.26 -3.58 23.94
N LEU A 15 -10.38 -4.59 23.93
CA LEU A 15 -10.78 -5.99 23.95
C LEU A 15 -11.42 -6.38 25.29
N LEU A 16 -10.92 -5.85 26.40
CA LEU A 16 -11.54 -6.02 27.72
C LEU A 16 -12.92 -5.35 27.80
N GLU A 17 -13.07 -4.13 27.26
CA GLU A 17 -14.35 -3.42 27.19
C GLU A 17 -15.43 -4.16 26.36
N HIS A 18 -15.00 -5.06 25.47
CA HIS A 18 -15.88 -5.87 24.61
C HIS A 18 -15.93 -7.35 25.04
N ASP A 19 -15.71 -7.62 26.33
CA ASP A 19 -15.81 -8.94 26.97
C ASP A 19 -14.96 -10.05 26.31
N GLN A 20 -13.84 -9.68 25.68
CA GLN A 20 -12.91 -10.65 25.12
C GLN A 20 -11.98 -11.17 26.23
N ASN A 21 -11.88 -12.48 26.35
CA ASN A 21 -10.99 -13.13 27.33
C ASN A 21 -9.56 -13.23 26.78
N VAL A 22 -8.86 -12.10 26.76
CA VAL A 22 -7.47 -12.00 26.28
C VAL A 22 -6.56 -11.53 27.42
N ILE A 23 -5.32 -12.01 27.45
CA ILE A 23 -4.28 -11.50 28.35
C ILE A 23 -3.32 -10.58 27.60
N GLN A 24 -2.74 -9.61 28.29
CA GLN A 24 -1.91 -8.57 27.68
C GLN A 24 -0.76 -9.13 26.83
N VAL A 25 -0.17 -10.26 27.24
CA VAL A 25 0.89 -10.94 26.48
C VAL A 25 0.43 -11.44 25.12
N ASP A 26 -0.84 -11.85 24.97
CA ASP A 26 -1.39 -12.30 23.69
C ASP A 26 -1.54 -11.12 22.72
N VAL A 27 -1.98 -9.97 23.23
CA VAL A 27 -2.05 -8.72 22.45
C VAL A 27 -0.65 -8.26 22.05
N ASP A 28 0.33 -8.35 22.94
CA ASP A 28 1.73 -8.01 22.64
C ASP A 28 2.31 -8.93 21.56
N ASN A 29 2.04 -10.23 21.63
CA ASN A 29 2.45 -11.20 20.60
C ASN A 29 1.78 -10.91 19.26
N LEU A 30 0.46 -10.68 19.24
CA LEU A 30 -0.29 -10.34 18.03
C LEU A 30 0.26 -9.08 17.36
N VAL A 31 0.49 -8.02 18.14
CA VAL A 31 1.05 -6.76 17.61
C VAL A 31 2.47 -6.97 17.09
N ARG A 32 3.28 -7.79 17.77
CA ARG A 32 4.65 -8.09 17.34
C ARG A 32 4.68 -8.90 16.05
N ASP A 33 3.85 -9.91 15.92
CA ASP A 33 3.75 -10.74 14.72
C ASP A 33 3.21 -9.91 13.54
N HIS A 34 2.23 -9.04 13.80
CA HIS A 34 1.74 -8.12 12.79
C HIS A 34 2.84 -7.15 12.32
N SER A 35 3.59 -6.53 13.26
CA SER A 35 4.74 -5.68 12.91
C SER A 35 5.85 -6.44 12.18
N GLY A 36 6.05 -7.72 12.48
CA GLY A 36 7.02 -8.58 11.79
C GLY A 36 6.55 -9.04 10.40
N SER A 37 5.25 -9.11 10.17
CA SER A 37 4.64 -9.45 8.88
C SER A 37 4.57 -8.26 7.92
N LEU A 38 4.69 -7.03 8.42
CA LEU A 38 4.84 -5.86 7.57
C LEU A 38 6.24 -5.89 6.97
N SER A 39 6.33 -6.25 5.69
CA SER A 39 7.54 -6.08 4.89
C SER A 39 8.00 -4.62 5.00
N THR A 40 9.16 -4.39 5.60
CA THR A 40 9.85 -3.09 5.53
C THR A 40 10.67 -2.96 4.25
N GLN A 41 10.59 -3.96 3.36
CA GLN A 41 11.32 -3.94 2.11
C GLN A 41 10.64 -2.95 1.17
N ASP A 42 11.38 -1.90 0.85
CA ASP A 42 10.97 -0.91 -0.14
C ASP A 42 11.09 -1.52 -1.54
N ASP A 43 9.95 -1.86 -2.14
CA ASP A 43 9.85 -2.42 -3.48
C ASP A 43 9.67 -1.35 -4.58
N ASN A 44 9.95 -0.08 -4.27
CA ASN A 44 9.85 1.02 -5.24
C ASN A 44 10.72 0.79 -6.48
N GLU A 45 11.93 0.25 -6.33
CA GLU A 45 12.83 -0.04 -7.46
C GLU A 45 12.28 -1.15 -8.37
N ALA A 46 11.68 -2.19 -7.77
CA ALA A 46 11.02 -3.24 -8.55
C ALA A 46 9.81 -2.68 -9.31
N THR A 47 9.01 -1.85 -8.64
CA THR A 47 7.86 -1.17 -9.24
C THR A 47 8.26 -0.25 -10.39
N ALA A 48 9.32 0.54 -10.24
CA ALA A 48 9.85 1.42 -11.28
C ALA A 48 10.31 0.62 -12.51
N ARG A 49 10.95 -0.53 -12.29
CA ARG A 49 11.36 -1.43 -13.38
C ARG A 49 10.19 -1.97 -14.18
N GLU A 50 9.11 -2.40 -13.51
CA GLU A 50 7.91 -2.89 -14.20
C GLU A 50 7.20 -1.78 -14.98
N ILE A 51 7.15 -0.56 -14.44
CA ILE A 51 6.59 0.61 -15.15
C ILE A 51 7.39 0.93 -16.41
N ALA A 52 8.72 0.88 -16.32
CA ALA A 52 9.61 1.10 -17.46
C ALA A 52 9.48 -0.03 -18.50
N ALA A 53 9.37 -1.29 -18.06
CA ALA A 53 9.16 -2.43 -18.93
C ALA A 53 7.82 -2.32 -19.68
N LEU A 54 6.76 -1.87 -19.01
CA LEU A 54 5.46 -1.62 -19.63
C LEU A 54 5.57 -0.55 -20.74
N ALA A 55 6.23 0.58 -20.46
CA ALA A 55 6.42 1.66 -21.43
C ALA A 55 7.28 1.20 -22.64
N ALA A 56 8.30 0.38 -22.39
CA ALA A 56 9.18 -0.15 -23.45
C ALA A 56 8.51 -1.23 -24.32
N ALA A 57 7.53 -1.95 -23.77
CA ALA A 57 6.87 -3.06 -24.47
C ALA A 57 6.07 -2.60 -25.70
N ASN A 58 5.58 -1.35 -25.73
CA ASN A 58 4.87 -0.79 -26.88
C ASN A 58 4.89 0.76 -26.84
N PRO A 59 5.25 1.45 -27.94
CA PRO A 59 5.31 2.92 -27.97
C PRO A 59 3.97 3.63 -27.72
N GLU A 60 2.84 2.94 -27.89
CA GLU A 60 1.52 3.48 -27.58
C GLU A 60 1.09 3.28 -26.11
N ASN A 61 1.85 2.48 -25.34
CA ASN A 61 1.64 2.36 -23.90
C ASN A 61 2.01 3.68 -23.22
N VAL A 62 1.24 4.06 -22.22
CA VAL A 62 1.46 5.27 -21.41
C VAL A 62 1.48 4.86 -19.95
N SER A 63 2.49 5.32 -19.24
CA SER A 63 2.58 5.21 -17.79
C SER A 63 3.03 6.53 -17.18
N THR A 64 2.43 6.93 -16.06
CA THR A 64 2.80 8.14 -15.33
C THR A 64 2.77 7.87 -13.83
N VAL A 65 3.73 8.43 -13.11
CA VAL A 65 3.80 8.41 -11.65
C VAL A 65 3.63 9.85 -11.17
N SER A 66 2.62 10.09 -10.35
CA SER A 66 2.39 11.38 -9.69
C SER A 66 2.84 11.27 -8.24
N GLU A 67 3.77 12.13 -7.85
CA GLU A 67 4.23 12.25 -6.47
C GLU A 67 3.30 13.18 -5.68
N THR A 68 3.22 12.94 -4.38
CA THR A 68 2.59 13.81 -3.40
C THR A 68 3.50 15.00 -3.08
N ASP A 69 2.98 16.02 -2.41
CA ASP A 69 3.76 17.18 -1.94
C ASP A 69 4.93 16.80 -1.01
N ALA A 70 4.89 15.59 -0.44
CA ALA A 70 5.95 15.04 0.41
C ALA A 70 7.04 14.27 -0.37
N GLY A 71 6.93 14.17 -1.70
CA GLY A 71 7.84 13.38 -2.55
C GLY A 71 7.59 11.87 -2.52
N GLU A 72 6.44 11.45 -2.01
CA GLU A 72 6.02 10.03 -1.98
C GLU A 72 5.15 9.72 -3.20
N THR A 73 5.25 8.51 -3.76
CA THR A 73 4.37 8.08 -4.87
C THR A 73 2.90 8.15 -4.44
N GLY A 74 2.14 9.08 -5.03
CA GLY A 74 0.72 9.27 -4.74
C GLY A 74 -0.17 8.43 -5.64
N VAL A 75 0.03 8.52 -6.95
CA VAL A 75 -0.80 7.79 -7.94
C VAL A 75 0.05 7.27 -9.09
N ILE A 76 -0.20 6.03 -9.49
CA ILE A 76 0.35 5.45 -10.72
C ILE A 76 -0.79 5.28 -11.72
N SER A 77 -0.64 5.86 -12.92
CA SER A 77 -1.60 5.75 -14.02
C SER A 77 -1.00 4.96 -15.17
N LEU A 78 -1.71 3.98 -15.70
CA LEU A 78 -1.22 3.09 -16.77
C LEU A 78 -2.31 2.90 -17.83
N ALA A 79 -1.94 2.98 -19.10
CA ALA A 79 -2.81 2.69 -20.25
C ALA A 79 -2.04 1.90 -21.30
N THR A 80 -2.49 0.68 -21.60
CA THR A 80 -1.89 -0.11 -22.68
C THR A 80 -2.42 0.34 -24.04
N ALA A 81 -1.62 0.12 -25.08
CA ALA A 81 -2.02 0.30 -26.48
C ALA A 81 -3.33 -0.42 -26.80
N HIS A 82 -3.53 -1.61 -26.22
CA HIS A 82 -4.74 -2.39 -26.40
C HIS A 82 -5.96 -1.72 -25.75
N MET A 83 -5.86 -1.26 -24.50
CA MET A 83 -6.92 -0.51 -23.81
C MET A 83 -7.32 0.73 -24.60
N ARG A 84 -6.33 1.47 -25.11
CA ARG A 84 -6.54 2.68 -25.92
C ARG A 84 -7.15 2.41 -27.29
N ARG A 85 -7.03 1.18 -27.84
CA ARG A 85 -7.65 0.79 -29.12
C ARG A 85 -9.06 0.24 -28.95
N MET A 86 -9.37 -0.33 -27.79
CA MET A 86 -10.65 -1.00 -27.49
C MET A 86 -11.66 -0.09 -26.80
N TYR A 87 -11.73 1.18 -27.21
CA TYR A 87 -12.67 2.17 -26.67
C TYR A 87 -14.10 1.61 -26.68
N GLY A 88 -14.63 1.33 -25.48
CA GLY A 88 -15.98 0.80 -25.28
C GLY A 88 -16.06 -0.50 -24.48
N TRP A 89 -14.98 -1.28 -24.39
CA TRP A 89 -14.97 -2.57 -23.65
C TRP A 89 -14.03 -2.62 -22.45
N PHE A 90 -13.01 -1.77 -22.41
CA PHE A 90 -12.07 -1.70 -21.29
C PHE A 90 -11.97 -0.28 -20.75
N SER A 91 -11.67 -0.15 -19.46
CA SER A 91 -11.23 1.12 -18.89
C SER A 91 -10.00 1.61 -19.64
N GLU A 92 -10.07 2.82 -20.18
CA GLU A 92 -8.99 3.44 -20.97
C GLU A 92 -7.70 3.61 -20.14
N VAL A 93 -7.86 3.81 -18.83
CA VAL A 93 -6.78 4.04 -17.87
C VAL A 93 -7.03 3.24 -16.61
N LEU A 94 -5.99 2.59 -16.09
CA LEU A 94 -5.95 2.03 -14.74
C LEU A 94 -5.25 3.03 -13.81
N LEU A 95 -5.90 3.37 -12.69
CA LEU A 95 -5.34 4.24 -11.65
C LEU A 95 -5.12 3.43 -10.38
N VAL A 96 -3.91 3.50 -9.84
CA VAL A 96 -3.54 2.87 -8.57
C VAL A 96 -3.22 3.98 -7.59
N ASP A 97 -4.01 4.09 -6.52
CA ASP A 97 -3.75 5.00 -5.41
C ASP A 97 -2.71 4.38 -4.46
N CYS A 98 -1.58 5.07 -4.32
CA CYS A 98 -0.45 4.70 -3.49
C CYS A 98 -0.35 5.58 -2.23
N SER A 99 -1.30 6.50 -2.03
CA SER A 99 -1.28 7.48 -0.92
C SER A 99 -1.40 6.86 0.47
N HIS A 100 -1.79 5.58 0.55
CA HIS A 100 -1.89 4.85 1.81
C HIS A 100 -0.59 4.09 2.12
N LYS A 101 0.23 4.66 3.01
CA LYS A 101 1.18 3.87 3.80
C LYS A 101 0.41 2.77 4.53
N ILE A 102 0.76 1.52 4.26
CA ILE A 102 0.46 0.42 5.18
C ILE A 102 1.12 0.81 6.51
N ASN A 103 0.29 1.06 7.53
CA ASN A 103 0.66 1.75 8.76
C ASN A 103 2.02 1.33 9.35
N ARG A 104 2.87 2.32 9.63
CA ARG A 104 4.12 2.18 10.41
C ARG A 104 3.86 2.16 11.92
#